data_AF-A0A961MXA3-F1
#
_entry.id   AF-A0A961MXA3-F1
#
_cell.length_a   1.000
_cell.length_b   1.000
_cell.length_c   1.000
_cell.angle_alpha   90.00
_cell.angle_beta   90.00
_cell.angle_gamma   90.00
#
_symmetry.space_group_name_H-M   'P 1'
#
loop_
_entity.id
_entity.type
_entity.pdbx_description
1 polymer ?
#
loop_
_entity_poly.entity_id
_entity_poly.type
_entity_poly.pdbx_seq_one_letter_code
_entity_poly.pdbx_strand_id
1 'polypeptide(L)'
;MIALLSATATETLMGSAVFVVIVLLLVGMVLVARAFLMPSGTVTIRVNDRLEIAAPLGARLLPALADGGVAIPAACGGSGTCGQCRVTVTAGGAPALPTEEALLTRHDIAQGMRLACQTTLRANLAVSVPDSLLAAKVLTCTVRSSRTVAPLIRELVLTVPPGESFTFEPGAFVVIEAPAYDLRFAEIDIAPEHRAAWAQMGLGALTSSSTKPVSRAYSIASSVDDGDGQITLLIRLAIPPPGRPGVPPGVVSSWLFALNAGDAVTVSGPFGDFRAQDTDREMILIGGGVGMAPLRAIISDQLRRQGTARKMSFWYGARSTVDLFYVDEFDRLADAHDNFTWTAALSDPSPGDNWQGETGFIHDVVLRRYLASHPAPHACEYYLCGPPMMMRAVLTMLDDLGVEPERIFNDDFGV
;
A
#
# COMPACT_ATOMS: atom_id res chain seq x y z
N MET A 1 61.58 -46.68 2.17
CA MET A 1 60.12 -46.55 2.33
C MET A 1 59.67 -45.08 2.40
N ILE A 2 60.26 -44.24 3.27
CA ILE A 2 59.92 -42.81 3.39
C ILE A 2 60.18 -42.00 2.09
N ALA A 3 61.28 -42.27 1.37
CA ALA A 3 61.60 -41.58 0.11
C ALA A 3 60.69 -41.95 -1.08
N LEU A 4 60.09 -43.15 -1.08
CA LEU A 4 59.10 -43.53 -2.11
C LEU A 4 57.73 -42.90 -1.83
N LEU A 5 57.37 -42.73 -0.56
CA LEU A 5 56.14 -42.04 -0.14
C LEU A 5 56.17 -40.53 -0.44
N SER A 6 57.35 -39.89 -0.37
CA SER A 6 57.49 -38.48 -0.77
C SER A 6 57.40 -38.28 -2.28
N ALA A 7 57.94 -39.20 -3.07
CA ALA A 7 57.88 -39.11 -4.53
C ALA A 7 56.43 -39.21 -5.05
N THR A 8 55.66 -40.18 -4.56
CA THR A 8 54.25 -40.36 -4.95
C THR A 8 53.34 -39.22 -4.46
N ALA A 9 53.61 -38.64 -3.29
CA ALA A 9 52.93 -37.44 -2.81
C ALA A 9 53.19 -36.22 -3.71
N THR A 10 54.42 -36.08 -4.23
CA THR A 10 54.80 -34.97 -5.11
C THR A 10 54.14 -35.09 -6.49
N GLU A 11 54.07 -36.31 -7.04
CA GLU A 11 53.36 -36.60 -8.29
C GLU A 11 51.84 -36.35 -8.18
N THR A 12 51.23 -36.76 -7.07
CA THR A 12 49.79 -36.55 -6.83
C THR A 12 49.46 -35.06 -6.67
N LEU A 13 50.34 -34.30 -5.99
CA LEU A 13 50.21 -32.86 -5.83
C LEU A 13 50.35 -32.12 -7.18
N MET A 14 51.34 -32.49 -8.00
CA MET A 14 51.51 -31.94 -9.34
C MET A 14 50.32 -32.24 -10.25
N GLY A 15 49.82 -33.49 -10.24
CA GLY A 15 48.65 -33.88 -11.02
C GLY A 15 47.39 -33.09 -10.63
N SER A 16 47.16 -32.92 -9.32
CA SER A 16 46.06 -32.11 -8.79
C SER A 16 46.19 -30.64 -9.17
N ALA A 17 47.40 -30.07 -9.09
CA ALA A 17 47.66 -28.69 -9.46
C ALA A 17 47.41 -28.44 -10.95
N VAL A 18 47.86 -29.34 -11.83
CA VAL A 18 47.62 -29.25 -13.28
C VAL A 18 46.12 -29.34 -13.58
N PHE A 19 45.40 -30.26 -12.93
CA PHE A 19 43.96 -30.38 -13.10
C PHE A 19 43.21 -29.11 -12.67
N VAL A 20 43.56 -28.53 -11.51
CA VAL A 20 43.00 -27.26 -11.05
C VAL A 20 43.28 -26.13 -12.03
N VAL A 21 44.50 -26.04 -12.56
CA VAL A 21 44.86 -25.02 -13.57
C VAL A 21 44.03 -25.19 -14.85
N ILE A 22 43.86 -26.41 -15.35
CA ILE A 22 43.04 -26.68 -16.54
C ILE A 22 41.57 -26.28 -16.28
N VAL A 23 41.01 -26.63 -15.12
CA VAL A 23 39.64 -26.25 -14.75
C VAL A 23 39.50 -24.74 -14.65
N LEU A 24 40.44 -24.05 -14.00
CA LEU A 24 40.43 -22.58 -13.90
C LEU A 24 40.56 -21.91 -15.28
N LEU A 25 41.40 -22.46 -16.17
CA LEU A 25 41.51 -21.98 -17.55
C LEU A 25 40.22 -22.19 -18.34
N LEU A 26 39.58 -23.35 -18.20
CA LEU A 26 38.30 -23.63 -18.86
C LEU A 26 37.19 -22.71 -18.35
N VAL A 27 37.11 -22.51 -17.03
CA VAL A 27 36.16 -21.57 -16.40
C VAL A 27 36.44 -20.14 -16.89
N GLY A 28 37.71 -19.73 -16.93
CA GLY A 28 38.12 -18.43 -17.48
C GLY A 28 37.70 -18.26 -18.94
N MET A 29 37.91 -19.28 -19.78
CA MET A 29 37.49 -19.26 -21.19
C MET A 29 35.97 -19.14 -21.32
N VAL A 30 35.20 -19.88 -20.51
CA VAL A 30 33.73 -19.79 -20.50
C VAL A 30 33.27 -18.40 -20.05
N LEU A 31 33.91 -17.80 -19.05
CA LEU A 31 33.57 -16.44 -18.58
C LEU A 31 33.88 -15.37 -19.63
N VAL A 32 35.03 -15.48 -20.33
CA VAL A 32 35.39 -14.57 -21.44
C VAL A 32 34.44 -14.75 -22.61
N ALA A 33 34.15 -15.99 -23.01
CA ALA A 33 33.17 -16.27 -24.07
C ALA A 33 31.80 -15.71 -23.70
N ARG A 34 31.35 -15.87 -22.44
CA ARG A 34 30.10 -15.30 -21.95
C ARG A 34 30.11 -13.76 -21.99
N ALA A 35 31.22 -13.11 -21.63
CA ALA A 35 31.35 -11.66 -21.68
C ALA A 35 31.32 -11.09 -23.11
N PHE A 36 31.84 -11.83 -24.09
CA PHE A 36 31.80 -11.45 -25.51
C PHE A 36 30.47 -11.79 -26.20
N LEU A 37 29.82 -12.89 -25.82
CA LEU A 37 28.61 -13.40 -26.47
C LEU A 37 27.31 -12.88 -25.83
N MET A 38 27.34 -12.41 -24.58
CA MET A 38 26.18 -11.74 -23.98
C MET A 38 26.16 -10.28 -24.44
N PRO A 39 25.06 -9.81 -25.05
CA PRO A 39 24.93 -8.40 -25.42
C PRO A 39 24.87 -7.54 -24.16
N SER A 40 25.96 -6.85 -23.84
CA SER A 40 25.98 -5.72 -22.91
C SER A 40 25.36 -4.50 -23.60
N GLY A 41 24.05 -4.56 -23.87
CA GLY A 41 23.32 -3.48 -24.54
C GLY A 41 22.66 -2.54 -23.54
N THR A 42 22.59 -1.26 -23.87
CA THR A 42 21.58 -0.36 -23.31
C THR A 42 20.32 -0.46 -24.16
N VAL A 43 19.16 -0.41 -23.52
CA VAL A 43 17.89 -0.24 -24.20
C VAL A 43 17.32 1.12 -23.86
N THR A 44 16.56 1.68 -24.80
CA THR A 44 15.83 2.93 -24.59
C THR A 44 14.38 2.62 -24.23
N ILE A 45 13.91 3.21 -23.13
CA ILE A 45 12.53 3.19 -22.68
C ILE A 45 11.93 4.56 -23.02
N ARG A 46 10.92 4.60 -23.87
CA ARG A 46 10.18 5.82 -24.20
C ARG A 46 8.90 5.87 -23.37
N VAL A 47 8.73 6.90 -22.55
CA VAL A 47 7.57 7.10 -21.66
C VAL A 47 6.72 8.25 -22.19
N ASN A 48 5.44 7.99 -22.45
CA ASN A 48 4.44 8.97 -22.96
C ASN A 48 4.93 9.77 -24.19
N ASP A 49 5.80 9.19 -25.02
CA ASP A 49 6.45 9.83 -26.19
C ASP A 49 7.20 11.15 -25.88
N ARG A 50 7.52 11.41 -24.60
CA ARG A 50 8.14 12.66 -24.14
C ARG A 50 9.46 12.44 -23.43
N LEU A 51 9.59 11.35 -22.69
CA LEU A 51 10.76 11.05 -21.88
C LEU A 51 11.46 9.79 -22.41
N GLU A 52 12.79 9.86 -22.55
CA GLU A 52 13.61 8.71 -22.92
C GLU A 52 14.56 8.36 -21.77
N ILE A 53 14.49 7.12 -21.31
CA ILE A 53 15.31 6.60 -20.21
C ILE A 53 16.18 5.48 -20.77
N ALA A 54 17.49 5.56 -20.53
CA ALA A 54 18.41 4.49 -20.88
C ALA A 54 18.53 3.51 -19.72
N ALA A 55 18.42 2.22 -20.00
CA ALA A 55 18.53 1.18 -18.97
C ALA A 55 19.34 -0.03 -19.48
N PRO A 56 20.00 -0.79 -18.60
CA PRO A 56 20.70 -2.01 -18.99
C PRO A 56 19.74 -3.06 -19.55
N LEU A 57 20.15 -3.75 -20.61
CA LEU A 57 19.46 -4.93 -21.12
C LEU A 57 19.36 -5.99 -20.01
N GLY A 58 18.17 -6.54 -19.80
CA GLY A 58 17.86 -7.52 -18.75
C GLY A 58 17.44 -6.91 -17.41
N ALA A 59 17.48 -5.58 -17.25
CA ALA A 59 16.93 -4.92 -16.06
C ALA A 59 15.38 -5.03 -16.03
N ARG A 60 14.81 -4.82 -14.83
CA ARG A 60 13.36 -4.73 -14.66
C ARG A 60 12.89 -3.31 -14.96
N LEU A 61 11.69 -3.19 -15.53
CA LEU A 61 11.14 -1.91 -15.94
C LEU A 61 10.88 -0.97 -14.76
N LEU A 62 10.36 -1.46 -13.63
CA LEU A 62 10.08 -0.64 -12.45
C LEU A 62 11.31 0.14 -11.93
N PRO A 63 12.44 -0.48 -11.56
CA PRO A 63 13.62 0.26 -11.10
C PRO A 63 14.19 1.16 -12.20
N ALA A 64 14.18 0.72 -13.47
CA ALA A 64 14.63 1.56 -14.58
C ALA A 64 13.80 2.85 -14.73
N LEU A 65 12.48 2.76 -14.55
CA LEU A 65 11.60 3.93 -14.56
C LEU A 65 11.86 4.84 -13.36
N ALA A 66 12.04 4.28 -12.16
CA ALA A 66 12.36 5.03 -10.96
C ALA A 66 13.69 5.79 -11.09
N ASP A 67 14.73 5.14 -11.60
CA ASP A 67 16.05 5.76 -11.87
C ASP A 67 15.95 6.89 -12.90
N GLY A 68 14.99 6.79 -13.82
CA GLY A 68 14.67 7.82 -14.81
C GLY A 68 13.69 8.90 -14.32
N GLY A 69 13.38 8.93 -13.02
CA GLY A 69 12.49 9.94 -12.41
C GLY A 69 10.99 9.67 -12.55
N VAL A 70 10.59 8.48 -12.99
CA VAL A 70 9.18 8.07 -13.09
C VAL A 70 8.84 7.13 -11.93
N ALA A 71 8.24 7.70 -10.89
CA ALA A 71 7.84 6.96 -9.69
C ALA A 71 6.53 6.20 -9.92
N ILE A 72 6.62 4.88 -10.02
CA ILE A 72 5.44 4.01 -10.13
C ILE A 72 5.12 3.38 -8.77
N PRO A 73 3.85 3.39 -8.32
CA PRO A 73 3.47 2.78 -7.05
C PRO A 73 3.75 1.28 -7.08
N ALA A 74 4.51 0.81 -6.09
CA ALA A 74 4.87 -0.59 -5.94
C ALA A 74 4.90 -1.00 -4.46
N ALA A 75 3.73 -1.06 -3.82
CA ALA A 75 3.62 -1.41 -2.39
C ALA A 75 4.28 -2.75 -2.03
N CYS A 76 4.40 -3.69 -2.96
CA CYS A 76 5.07 -4.97 -2.73
C CYS A 76 6.61 -4.95 -2.89
N GLY A 77 7.21 -3.80 -3.17
CA GLY A 77 8.66 -3.70 -3.44
C GLY A 77 9.12 -4.46 -4.69
N GLY A 78 8.19 -4.74 -5.62
CA GLY A 78 8.46 -5.44 -6.86
C GLY A 78 8.44 -6.97 -6.81
N SER A 79 7.85 -7.57 -5.76
CA SER A 79 7.60 -9.01 -5.70
C SER A 79 6.55 -9.49 -6.70
N GLY A 80 5.72 -8.58 -7.24
CA GLY A 80 4.68 -8.91 -8.22
C GLY A 80 3.37 -9.39 -7.61
N THR A 81 3.08 -9.05 -6.34
CA THR A 81 1.88 -9.52 -5.63
C THR A 81 0.79 -8.48 -5.47
N CYS A 82 1.11 -7.17 -5.53
CA CYS A 82 0.13 -6.10 -5.29
C CYS A 82 -0.59 -5.59 -6.55
N GLY A 83 -0.07 -5.85 -7.74
CA GLY A 83 -0.68 -5.39 -8.99
C GLY A 83 -0.74 -3.87 -9.23
N GLN A 84 -0.10 -3.05 -8.39
CA GLN A 84 -0.15 -1.57 -8.48
C GLN A 84 0.78 -0.97 -9.53
N CYS A 85 1.87 -1.65 -9.88
CA CYS A 85 2.88 -1.13 -10.81
C CYS A 85 2.45 -1.27 -12.29
N ARG A 86 1.22 -0.88 -12.60
CA ARG A 86 0.59 -1.03 -13.91
C ARG A 86 1.17 -0.02 -14.90
N VAL A 87 1.54 -0.51 -16.07
CA VAL A 87 2.02 0.29 -17.20
C VAL A 87 1.44 -0.25 -18.48
N THR A 88 1.13 0.61 -19.44
CA THR A 88 0.67 0.17 -20.75
C THR A 88 1.86 0.10 -21.69
N VAL A 89 2.23 -1.08 -22.15
CA VAL A 89 3.30 -1.24 -23.13
C VAL A 89 2.73 -1.00 -24.53
N THR A 90 3.15 0.08 -25.19
CA THR A 90 2.68 0.48 -26.52
C THR A 90 3.52 -0.13 -27.65
N ALA A 91 4.81 -0.42 -27.40
CA ALA A 91 5.67 -1.11 -28.36
C ALA A 91 6.83 -1.84 -27.67
N GLY A 92 7.32 -2.94 -28.28
CA GLY A 92 8.51 -3.67 -27.81
C GLY A 92 8.31 -4.57 -26.58
N GLY A 93 7.06 -4.83 -26.20
CA GLY A 93 6.70 -5.62 -25.03
C GLY A 93 6.92 -7.12 -25.17
N ALA A 94 7.15 -7.78 -24.03
CA ALA A 94 7.10 -9.24 -23.93
C ALA A 94 5.66 -9.73 -23.66
N PRO A 95 5.38 -11.04 -23.91
CA PRO A 95 4.16 -11.67 -23.42
C PRO A 95 4.03 -11.51 -21.90
N ALA A 96 2.79 -11.43 -21.41
CA ALA A 96 2.52 -11.38 -19.99
C ALA A 96 3.03 -12.66 -19.31
N LEU A 97 3.60 -12.52 -18.11
CA LEU A 97 4.03 -13.64 -17.28
C LEU A 97 2.84 -14.20 -16.47
N PRO A 98 2.89 -15.46 -16.02
CA PRO A 98 1.83 -16.03 -15.17
C PRO A 98 1.56 -15.22 -13.89
N THR A 99 2.57 -14.53 -13.36
CA THR A 99 2.42 -13.61 -12.22
C THR A 99 1.57 -12.39 -12.55
N GLU A 100 1.58 -11.94 -13.80
CA GLU A 100 0.74 -10.86 -14.29
C GLU A 100 -0.68 -11.35 -14.59
N GLU A 101 -0.83 -12.56 -15.16
CA GLU A 101 -2.14 -13.18 -15.43
C GLU A 101 -2.98 -13.41 -14.16
N ALA A 102 -2.33 -13.53 -13.01
CA ALA A 102 -3.01 -13.64 -11.72
C ALA A 102 -3.62 -12.32 -11.21
N LEU A 103 -3.16 -11.17 -11.74
CA LEU A 103 -3.49 -9.83 -11.23
C LEU A 103 -4.11 -8.90 -12.27
N LEU A 104 -3.94 -9.21 -13.56
CA LEU A 104 -4.46 -8.44 -14.68
C LEU A 104 -5.56 -9.24 -15.38
N THR A 105 -6.61 -8.55 -15.81
CA THR A 105 -7.67 -9.20 -16.61
C THR A 105 -7.16 -9.52 -18.01
N ARG A 106 -7.87 -10.42 -18.70
CA ARG A 106 -7.58 -10.71 -20.12
C ARG A 106 -7.72 -9.45 -20.99
N HIS A 107 -8.63 -8.55 -20.63
CA HIS A 107 -8.79 -7.27 -21.32
C HIS A 107 -7.57 -6.38 -21.13
N ASP A 108 -7.09 -6.23 -19.89
CA ASP A 108 -5.90 -5.45 -19.57
C ASP A 108 -4.68 -5.93 -20.37
N ILE A 109 -4.44 -7.25 -20.36
CA ILE A 109 -3.30 -7.86 -21.06
C ILE A 109 -3.39 -7.62 -22.57
N ALA A 110 -4.60 -7.70 -23.15
CA ALA A 110 -4.86 -7.45 -24.55
C ALA A 110 -4.65 -5.97 -24.95
N GLN A 111 -4.91 -5.03 -24.03
CA GLN A 111 -4.59 -3.61 -24.20
C GLN A 111 -3.11 -3.28 -23.95
N GLY A 112 -2.26 -4.30 -23.73
CA GLY A 112 -0.83 -4.10 -23.50
C GLY A 112 -0.48 -3.74 -22.06
N MET A 113 -1.42 -3.82 -21.11
CA MET A 113 -1.15 -3.59 -19.70
C MET A 113 -0.18 -4.66 -19.16
N ARG A 114 0.82 -4.21 -18.40
CA ARG A 114 1.84 -5.06 -17.77
C ARG A 114 2.16 -4.56 -16.36
N LEU A 115 2.78 -5.43 -15.56
CA LEU A 115 3.38 -5.05 -14.28
C LEU A 115 4.84 -4.68 -14.50
N ALA A 116 5.17 -3.39 -14.30
CA ALA A 116 6.54 -2.88 -14.47
C ALA A 116 7.56 -3.62 -13.61
N CYS A 117 7.17 -4.12 -12.43
CA CYS A 117 8.09 -4.87 -11.57
C CYS A 117 8.45 -6.27 -12.07
N GLN A 118 7.64 -6.85 -12.96
CA GLN A 118 7.87 -8.17 -13.54
C GLN A 118 8.36 -8.09 -14.99
N THR A 119 8.10 -6.97 -15.67
CA THR A 119 8.52 -6.73 -17.05
C THR A 119 10.04 -6.59 -17.14
N THR A 120 10.69 -7.49 -17.90
CA THR A 120 12.14 -7.48 -18.14
C THR A 120 12.45 -6.83 -19.49
N LEU A 121 13.43 -5.93 -19.49
CA LEU A 121 13.87 -5.18 -20.66
C LEU A 121 14.71 -6.05 -21.60
N ARG A 122 14.13 -6.50 -22.73
CA ARG A 122 14.81 -7.35 -23.73
C ARG A 122 15.10 -6.63 -25.06
N ALA A 123 14.48 -5.47 -25.26
CA ALA A 123 14.65 -4.61 -26.42
C ALA A 123 14.19 -3.19 -26.04
N ASN A 124 14.31 -2.25 -26.96
CA ASN A 124 13.72 -0.93 -26.81
C ASN A 124 12.20 -1.06 -26.59
N LEU A 125 11.68 -0.27 -25.66
CA LEU A 125 10.32 -0.39 -25.15
C LEU A 125 9.67 0.99 -25.17
N ALA A 126 8.42 1.07 -25.61
CA ALA A 126 7.59 2.25 -25.40
C ALA A 126 6.48 1.93 -24.41
N VAL A 127 6.29 2.80 -23.41
CA VAL A 127 5.30 2.65 -22.36
C VAL A 127 4.50 3.93 -22.19
N SER A 128 3.23 3.76 -21.83
CA SER A 128 2.35 4.83 -21.39
C SER A 128 1.99 4.65 -19.92
N VAL A 129 2.12 5.75 -19.18
CA VAL A 129 1.77 5.87 -17.76
C VAL A 129 0.83 7.07 -17.57
N PRO A 130 -0.07 7.04 -16.58
CA PRO A 130 -0.87 8.22 -16.24
C PRO A 130 0.04 9.43 -15.92
N ASP A 131 -0.37 10.62 -16.34
CA ASP A 131 0.39 11.86 -16.09
C ASP A 131 0.55 12.14 -14.58
N SER A 132 -0.36 11.63 -13.74
CA SER A 132 -0.25 11.69 -12.28
C SER A 132 1.00 11.00 -11.74
N LEU A 133 1.45 9.91 -12.38
CA LEU A 133 2.69 9.21 -11.98
C LEU A 133 3.95 9.98 -12.37
N LEU A 134 3.89 10.78 -13.44
CA LEU A 134 4.99 11.65 -13.84
C LEU A 134 5.13 12.87 -12.91
N ALA A 135 4.04 13.27 -12.26
CA ALA A 135 4.00 14.39 -11.32
C ALA A 135 4.35 14.00 -9.87
N ALA A 136 4.48 12.70 -9.58
CA ALA A 136 4.74 12.21 -8.24
C ALA A 136 6.08 12.72 -7.71
N LYS A 137 6.07 13.29 -6.50
CA LYS A 137 7.25 13.82 -5.82
C LYS A 137 7.78 12.83 -4.81
N VAL A 138 9.07 12.89 -4.55
CA VAL A 138 9.71 12.21 -3.41
C VAL A 138 10.18 13.30 -2.44
N LEU A 139 9.66 13.27 -1.22
CA LEU A 139 9.90 14.29 -0.20
C LEU A 139 10.31 13.62 1.12
N THR A 140 11.22 14.25 1.84
CA THR A 140 11.55 13.86 3.22
C THR A 140 10.74 14.72 4.18
N CYS A 141 9.64 14.18 4.68
CA CYS A 141 8.77 14.87 5.64
C CYS A 141 9.28 14.69 7.08
N THR A 142 8.82 15.55 7.99
CA THR A 142 9.10 15.43 9.43
C THR A 142 7.84 15.03 10.18
N VAL A 143 7.94 14.10 11.11
CA VAL A 143 6.82 13.72 11.98
C VAL A 143 6.46 14.89 12.89
N ARG A 144 5.24 15.42 12.72
CA ARG A 144 4.66 16.45 13.58
C ARG A 144 4.10 15.83 14.86
N SER A 145 3.31 14.77 14.70
CA SER A 145 2.69 14.05 15.82
C SER A 145 2.46 12.59 15.47
N SER A 146 2.49 11.75 16.51
CA SER A 146 2.33 10.31 16.45
C SER A 146 1.44 9.90 17.62
N ARG A 147 0.18 9.56 17.37
CA ARG A 147 -0.83 9.31 18.42
C ARG A 147 -1.47 7.95 18.24
N THR A 148 -1.57 7.17 19.30
CA THR A 148 -2.39 5.94 19.29
C THR A 148 -3.86 6.34 19.37
N VAL A 149 -4.64 6.02 18.35
CA VAL A 149 -6.08 6.33 18.28
C VAL A 149 -6.97 5.11 18.52
N ALA A 150 -6.41 3.90 18.33
CA ALA A 150 -6.99 2.63 18.74
C ALA A 150 -5.85 1.64 19.06
N PRO A 151 -6.10 0.51 19.74
CA PRO A 151 -5.03 -0.40 20.17
C PRO A 151 -4.05 -0.80 19.06
N LEU A 152 -4.51 -0.98 17.83
CA LEU A 152 -3.66 -1.34 16.68
C LEU A 152 -3.63 -0.27 15.60
N ILE A 153 -4.06 0.97 15.89
CA ILE A 153 -4.10 2.07 14.91
C ILE A 153 -3.40 3.31 15.47
N ARG A 154 -2.49 3.84 14.67
CA ARG A 154 -1.75 5.06 14.96
C ARG A 154 -2.05 6.12 13.93
N GLU A 155 -2.38 7.32 14.39
CA GLU A 155 -2.41 8.52 13.58
C GLU A 155 -1.00 9.11 13.52
N LEU A 156 -0.47 9.25 12.31
CA LEU A 156 0.81 9.88 12.05
C LEU A 156 0.59 11.12 11.19
N VAL A 157 0.97 12.28 11.70
CA VAL A 157 0.89 13.56 10.99
C VAL A 157 2.29 13.96 10.57
N LEU A 158 2.49 14.11 9.26
CA LEU A 158 3.75 14.51 8.66
C LEU A 158 3.67 15.95 8.15
N THR A 159 4.72 16.72 8.38
CA THR A 159 4.90 18.07 7.83
C THR A 159 5.77 18.01 6.59
N VAL A 160 5.28 18.59 5.50
CA VAL A 160 6.03 18.76 4.25
C VAL A 160 7.14 19.82 4.45
N PRO A 161 8.34 19.64 3.86
CA PRO A 161 9.43 20.61 3.97
C PRO A 161 9.03 22.04 3.56
N PRO A 162 9.56 23.08 4.24
CA PRO A 162 9.31 24.46 3.84
C PRO A 162 9.74 24.73 2.40
N GLY A 163 8.87 25.37 1.61
CA GLY A 163 9.14 25.70 0.21
C GLY A 163 8.72 24.61 -0.78
N GLU A 164 8.38 23.42 -0.31
CA GLU A 164 7.79 22.35 -1.12
C GLU A 164 6.26 22.43 -1.08
N SER A 165 5.63 22.15 -2.22
CA SER A 165 4.18 21.95 -2.31
C SER A 165 3.86 20.47 -2.51
N PHE A 166 2.91 19.95 -1.75
CA PHE A 166 2.39 18.58 -1.89
C PHE A 166 0.87 18.62 -1.99
N THR A 167 0.38 18.79 -3.22
CA THR A 167 -1.05 18.82 -3.52
C THR A 167 -1.52 17.41 -3.86
N PHE A 168 -2.65 16.99 -3.28
CA PHE A 168 -3.24 15.68 -3.50
C PHE A 168 -4.76 15.77 -3.51
N GLU A 169 -5.39 14.83 -4.22
CA GLU A 169 -6.84 14.65 -4.21
C GLU A 169 -7.28 13.81 -3.00
N PRO A 170 -8.45 14.10 -2.40
CA PRO A 170 -9.03 13.25 -1.35
C PRO A 170 -9.22 11.81 -1.84
N GLY A 171 -8.71 10.86 -1.05
CA GLY A 171 -8.67 9.43 -1.40
C GLY A 171 -7.38 8.98 -2.09
N ALA A 172 -6.44 9.91 -2.36
CA ALA A 172 -5.09 9.56 -2.76
C ALA A 172 -4.31 8.85 -1.64
N PHE A 173 -3.25 8.16 -2.01
CA PHE A 173 -2.30 7.52 -1.10
C PHE A 173 -0.86 7.94 -1.38
N VAL A 174 0.02 7.67 -0.42
CA VAL A 174 1.47 7.83 -0.56
C VAL A 174 2.17 6.50 -0.34
N VAL A 175 3.37 6.36 -0.88
CA VAL A 175 4.26 5.26 -0.58
C VAL A 175 5.34 5.74 0.38
N ILE A 176 5.46 5.07 1.52
CA ILE A 176 6.44 5.37 2.56
C ILE A 176 7.51 4.29 2.57
N GLU A 177 8.76 4.72 2.64
CA GLU A 177 9.92 3.84 2.77
C GLU A 177 10.41 3.80 4.22
N ALA A 178 10.35 2.61 4.83
CA ALA A 178 11.07 2.34 6.08
C ALA A 178 12.54 2.04 5.75
N PRO A 179 13.52 2.69 6.42
CA PRO A 179 14.93 2.38 6.26
C PRO A 179 15.29 1.04 6.91
N ALA A 180 16.57 0.68 6.94
CA ALA A 180 17.03 -0.41 7.79
C ALA A 180 16.89 -0.02 9.28
N TYR A 181 16.35 -0.92 10.10
CA TYR A 181 16.14 -0.70 11.54
C TYR A 181 16.09 -2.04 12.30
N ASP A 182 16.24 -1.97 13.62
CA ASP A 182 15.96 -3.05 14.56
C ASP A 182 15.16 -2.48 15.73
N LEU A 183 13.98 -3.04 16.00
CA LEU A 183 12.98 -2.49 16.92
C LEU A 183 12.44 -3.56 17.85
N ARG A 184 12.33 -3.21 19.13
CA ARG A 184 11.58 -3.99 20.13
C ARG A 184 10.26 -3.29 20.41
N PHE A 185 9.15 -4.03 20.39
CA PHE A 185 7.84 -3.42 20.62
C PHE A 185 7.69 -2.82 22.03
N ALA A 186 8.50 -3.27 22.99
CA ALA A 186 8.60 -2.67 24.32
C ALA A 186 9.08 -1.21 24.31
N GLU A 187 9.68 -0.73 23.22
CA GLU A 187 10.17 0.64 23.05
C GLU A 187 9.12 1.58 22.43
N ILE A 188 8.01 1.02 21.92
CA ILE A 188 6.96 1.81 21.29
C ILE A 188 6.17 2.54 22.38
N ASP A 189 6.11 3.86 22.30
CA ASP A 189 5.27 4.66 23.20
C ASP A 189 3.80 4.41 22.90
N ILE A 190 3.03 3.96 23.89
CA ILE A 190 1.60 3.66 23.75
C ILE A 190 0.82 4.44 24.80
N ALA A 191 -0.23 5.13 24.31
CA ALA A 191 -1.15 5.89 25.13
C ALA A 191 -1.71 5.02 26.28
N PRO A 192 -1.77 5.53 27.52
CA PRO A 192 -2.14 4.76 28.72
C PRO A 192 -3.41 3.91 28.57
N GLU A 193 -4.43 4.45 27.92
CA GLU A 193 -5.72 3.82 27.64
C GLU A 193 -5.64 2.53 26.83
N HIS A 194 -4.58 2.35 26.02
CA HIS A 194 -4.41 1.18 25.16
C HIS A 194 -3.39 0.16 25.69
N ARG A 195 -2.68 0.47 26.78
CA ARG A 195 -1.65 -0.41 27.36
C ARG A 195 -2.20 -1.76 27.83
N ALA A 196 -3.41 -1.76 28.38
CA ALA A 196 -4.07 -3.00 28.83
C ALA A 196 -4.32 -3.96 27.65
N ALA A 197 -4.82 -3.43 26.52
CA ALA A 197 -5.03 -4.21 25.30
C ALA A 197 -3.71 -4.75 24.74
N TRP A 198 -2.64 -3.94 24.74
CA TRP A 198 -1.30 -4.37 24.32
C TRP A 198 -0.73 -5.49 25.18
N ALA A 199 -0.89 -5.39 26.51
CA ALA A 199 -0.46 -6.41 27.45
C ALA A 199 -1.24 -7.72 27.26
N GLN A 200 -2.56 -7.64 27.11
CA GLN A 200 -3.42 -8.81 26.85
C GLN A 200 -3.06 -9.52 25.53
N MET A 201 -2.68 -8.76 24.50
CA MET A 201 -2.23 -9.29 23.21
C MET A 201 -0.77 -9.76 23.22
N GLY A 202 -0.02 -9.55 24.30
CA GLY A 202 1.39 -9.94 24.41
C GLY A 202 2.33 -9.19 23.46
N LEU A 203 1.95 -8.01 22.98
CA LEU A 203 2.66 -7.31 21.91
C LEU A 203 4.06 -6.83 22.32
N GLY A 204 4.28 -6.55 23.60
CA GLY A 204 5.58 -6.07 24.10
C GLY A 204 6.74 -7.06 23.92
N ALA A 205 6.45 -8.36 23.71
CA ALA A 205 7.46 -9.39 23.46
C ALA A 205 7.90 -9.46 21.99
N LEU A 206 7.23 -8.75 21.09
CA LEU A 206 7.52 -8.80 19.66
C LEU A 206 8.72 -7.92 19.30
N THR A 207 9.41 -8.33 18.24
CA THR A 207 10.48 -7.56 17.60
C THR A 207 10.23 -7.49 16.10
N SER A 208 10.76 -6.46 15.47
CA SER A 208 10.67 -6.25 14.03
C SER A 208 11.96 -5.61 13.55
N SER A 209 12.51 -6.08 12.45
CA SER A 209 13.75 -5.53 11.89
C SER A 209 13.76 -5.64 10.38
N SER A 210 14.55 -4.78 9.75
CA SER A 210 14.84 -4.84 8.33
C SER A 210 16.28 -4.44 8.07
N THR A 211 16.96 -5.19 7.20
CA THR A 211 18.34 -4.90 6.77
C THR A 211 18.38 -4.06 5.49
N LYS A 212 17.23 -3.83 4.85
CA LYS A 212 17.09 -3.09 3.60
C LYS A 212 15.88 -2.15 3.67
N PRO A 213 15.84 -1.09 2.87
CA PRO A 213 14.65 -0.26 2.77
C PRO A 213 13.45 -1.08 2.27
N VAL A 214 12.28 -0.84 2.86
CA VAL A 214 11.02 -1.50 2.48
C VAL A 214 9.92 -0.45 2.36
N SER A 215 9.25 -0.43 1.22
CA SER A 215 8.19 0.54 0.93
C SER A 215 6.78 -0.05 1.05
N ARG A 216 5.82 0.71 1.56
CA ARG A 216 4.39 0.35 1.60
C ARG A 216 3.50 1.56 1.31
N ALA A 217 2.33 1.32 0.73
CA ALA A 217 1.32 2.33 0.47
C ALA A 217 0.48 2.61 1.73
N TYR A 218 0.13 3.87 1.94
CA TYR A 218 -0.76 4.36 3.00
C TYR A 218 -1.64 5.48 2.46
N SER A 219 -2.95 5.33 2.60
CA SER A 219 -3.93 6.32 2.16
C SER A 219 -3.86 7.58 3.01
N ILE A 220 -4.00 8.72 2.37
CA ILE A 220 -3.97 10.03 3.02
C ILE A 220 -5.31 10.23 3.72
N ALA A 221 -5.24 10.45 5.03
CA ALA A 221 -6.38 10.72 5.89
C ALA A 221 -6.65 12.21 6.11
N SER A 222 -5.83 13.09 5.52
CA SER A 222 -5.88 14.54 5.77
C SER A 222 -7.29 15.09 5.51
N SER A 223 -7.84 15.81 6.50
CA SER A 223 -9.07 16.57 6.38
C SER A 223 -8.76 18.05 6.09
N VAL A 224 -9.79 18.83 5.76
CA VAL A 224 -9.65 20.29 5.59
C VAL A 224 -9.14 20.97 6.88
N ASP A 225 -9.41 20.38 8.05
CA ASP A 225 -9.04 20.94 9.35
C ASP A 225 -7.57 20.66 9.72
N ASP A 226 -6.90 19.70 9.06
CA ASP A 226 -5.51 19.37 9.36
C ASP A 226 -4.54 20.48 8.90
N GLY A 227 -4.96 21.31 7.95
CA GLY A 227 -4.22 22.47 7.44
C GLY A 227 -3.26 22.15 6.29
N ASP A 228 -2.92 23.17 5.50
CA ASP A 228 -2.06 23.01 4.32
C ASP A 228 -0.66 22.49 4.70
N GLY A 229 -0.08 21.68 3.81
CA GLY A 229 1.27 21.14 3.98
C GLY A 229 1.39 19.97 4.96
N GLN A 230 0.28 19.36 5.36
CA GLN A 230 0.27 18.19 6.25
C GLN A 230 -0.30 16.94 5.60
N ILE A 231 0.33 15.81 5.91
CA ILE A 231 -0.09 14.47 5.47
C ILE A 231 -0.43 13.68 6.73
N THR A 232 -1.72 13.49 6.98
CA THR A 232 -2.24 12.63 8.06
C THR A 232 -2.39 11.22 7.53
N LEU A 233 -1.96 10.22 8.29
CA LEU A 233 -2.02 8.80 7.92
C LEU A 233 -2.56 7.99 9.09
N LEU A 234 -3.32 6.94 8.78
CA LEU A 234 -3.77 5.95 9.76
C LEU A 234 -3.07 4.63 9.52
N ILE A 235 -2.14 4.29 10.41
CA ILE A 235 -1.31 3.11 10.30
C ILE A 235 -1.92 2.00 11.12
N ARG A 236 -2.22 0.86 10.49
CA ARG A 236 -2.58 -0.38 11.21
C ARG A 236 -1.32 -1.18 11.50
N LEU A 237 -1.11 -1.56 12.76
CA LEU A 237 -0.03 -2.45 13.14
C LEU A 237 -0.33 -3.88 12.63
N ALA A 238 0.49 -4.36 11.69
CA ALA A 238 0.39 -5.72 11.20
C ALA A 238 1.08 -6.68 12.19
N ILE A 239 0.28 -7.23 13.11
CA ILE A 239 0.74 -8.26 14.06
C ILE A 239 0.70 -9.66 13.43
N PRO A 240 1.46 -10.63 13.97
CA PRO A 240 1.39 -12.02 13.52
C PRO A 240 -0.06 -12.55 13.54
N PRO A 241 -0.52 -13.24 12.47
CA PRO A 241 -1.87 -13.76 12.42
C PRO A 241 -2.13 -14.76 13.58
N PRO A 242 -3.31 -14.72 14.21
CA PRO A 242 -3.70 -15.72 15.20
C PRO A 242 -3.56 -17.14 14.64
N GLY A 243 -2.98 -18.05 15.44
CA GLY A 243 -2.81 -19.45 15.04
C GLY A 243 -1.66 -19.72 14.05
N ARG A 244 -0.83 -18.71 13.71
CA ARG A 244 0.37 -18.90 12.87
C ARG A 244 1.65 -18.50 13.62
N PRO A 245 2.13 -19.34 14.56
CA PRO A 245 3.35 -19.03 15.31
C PRO A 245 4.57 -18.93 14.39
N GLY A 246 5.46 -17.98 14.68
CA GLY A 246 6.71 -17.79 13.93
C GLY A 246 6.62 -16.87 12.71
N VAL A 247 5.42 -16.37 12.35
CA VAL A 247 5.30 -15.30 11.35
C VAL A 247 5.74 -13.97 12.01
N PRO A 248 6.69 -13.23 11.43
CA PRO A 248 7.14 -11.96 12.00
C PRO A 248 6.08 -10.86 11.85
N PRO A 249 6.10 -9.82 12.71
CA PRO A 249 5.30 -8.62 12.52
C PRO A 249 5.63 -7.90 11.20
N GLY A 250 4.72 -7.05 10.73
CA GLY A 250 4.91 -6.30 9.50
C GLY A 250 5.95 -5.19 9.63
N VAL A 251 6.96 -5.22 8.76
CA VAL A 251 8.13 -4.34 8.77
C VAL A 251 7.75 -2.84 8.82
N VAL A 252 7.13 -2.33 7.77
CA VAL A 252 6.87 -0.87 7.66
C VAL A 252 5.88 -0.38 8.71
N SER A 253 4.83 -1.16 9.01
CA SER A 253 3.88 -0.80 10.08
C SER A 253 4.55 -0.76 11.46
N SER A 254 5.48 -1.68 11.75
CA SER A 254 6.21 -1.67 13.03
C SER A 254 7.10 -0.43 13.14
N TRP A 255 7.84 -0.10 12.08
CA TRP A 255 8.70 1.09 12.06
C TRP A 255 7.88 2.37 12.24
N LEU A 256 6.80 2.55 11.48
CA LEU A 256 5.90 3.70 11.62
C LEU A 256 5.28 3.81 13.02
N PHE A 257 5.00 2.67 13.66
CA PHE A 257 4.53 2.67 15.05
C PHE A 257 5.56 3.17 16.05
N ALA A 258 6.86 3.06 15.76
CA ALA A 258 7.91 3.51 16.67
C ALA A 258 8.28 4.99 16.49
N LEU A 259 7.78 5.66 15.44
CA LEU A 259 8.13 7.05 15.15
C LEU A 259 7.58 8.02 16.19
N ASN A 260 8.39 9.03 16.50
CA ASN A 260 8.12 10.13 17.40
C ASN A 260 8.20 11.46 16.67
N ALA A 261 7.69 12.52 17.30
CA ALA A 261 7.80 13.88 16.77
C ALA A 261 9.27 14.25 16.53
N GLY A 262 9.56 14.79 15.34
CA GLY A 262 10.90 15.15 14.88
C GLY A 262 11.59 14.12 13.98
N ASP A 263 11.08 12.87 13.91
CA ASP A 263 11.65 11.87 13.02
C ASP A 263 11.43 12.20 11.54
N ALA A 264 12.34 11.73 10.67
CA ALA A 264 12.26 11.92 9.24
C ALA A 264 11.60 10.72 8.54
N VAL A 265 10.73 11.00 7.57
CA VAL A 265 9.99 9.99 6.80
C VAL A 265 10.07 10.31 5.31
N THR A 266 10.59 9.38 4.52
CA THR A 266 10.59 9.49 3.06
C THR A 266 9.22 9.11 2.50
N VAL A 267 8.58 10.05 1.82
CA VAL A 267 7.24 9.93 1.25
C VAL A 267 7.32 10.12 -0.26
N SER A 268 6.65 9.25 -1.00
CA SER A 268 6.49 9.38 -2.45
C SER A 268 5.01 9.40 -2.85
N GLY A 269 4.66 10.25 -3.80
CA GLY A 269 3.29 10.40 -4.29
C GLY A 269 2.93 11.85 -4.60
N PRO A 270 1.64 12.22 -4.58
CA PRO A 270 0.49 11.34 -4.31
C PRO A 270 0.18 10.37 -5.46
N PHE A 271 -0.53 9.30 -5.14
CA PHE A 271 -0.97 8.27 -6.08
C PHE A 271 -2.45 7.93 -5.87
N GLY A 272 -3.04 7.20 -6.81
CA GLY A 272 -4.38 6.62 -6.69
C GLY A 272 -5.46 7.37 -7.47
N ASP A 273 -6.53 6.64 -7.79
CA ASP A 273 -7.70 7.13 -8.53
C ASP A 273 -8.98 7.08 -7.69
N PHE A 274 -8.88 6.65 -6.41
CA PHE A 274 -10.01 6.64 -5.50
C PHE A 274 -10.35 8.08 -5.11
N ARG A 275 -11.41 8.61 -5.71
CA ARG A 275 -11.89 9.99 -5.51
C ARG A 275 -13.40 10.06 -5.66
N ALA A 276 -14.00 11.09 -5.07
CA ALA A 276 -15.40 11.41 -5.33
C ALA A 276 -15.63 11.68 -6.83
N GLN A 277 -16.71 11.14 -7.38
CA GLN A 277 -17.11 11.42 -8.75
C GLN A 277 -17.86 12.74 -8.83
N ASP A 278 -17.67 13.46 -9.93
CA ASP A 278 -18.37 14.70 -10.25
C ASP A 278 -19.79 14.43 -10.77
N THR A 279 -20.68 14.06 -9.85
CA THR A 279 -22.10 13.80 -10.10
C THR A 279 -22.96 14.25 -8.92
N ASP A 280 -24.28 14.33 -9.13
CA ASP A 280 -25.26 14.64 -8.08
C ASP A 280 -25.83 13.40 -7.36
N ARG A 281 -25.24 12.22 -7.56
CA ARG A 281 -25.77 10.97 -6.98
C ARG A 281 -25.56 10.93 -5.47
N GLU A 282 -26.46 10.24 -4.76
CA GLU A 282 -26.28 9.95 -3.34
C GLU A 282 -24.97 9.18 -3.10
N MET A 283 -24.21 9.58 -2.07
CA MET A 283 -22.95 8.95 -1.69
C MET A 283 -23.14 8.06 -0.46
N ILE A 284 -22.76 6.78 -0.59
CA ILE A 284 -22.80 5.82 0.51
C ILE A 284 -21.38 5.32 0.75
N LEU A 285 -20.79 5.79 1.83
CA LEU A 285 -19.42 5.44 2.23
C LEU A 285 -19.47 4.31 3.25
N ILE A 286 -18.72 3.22 3.02
CA ILE A 286 -18.69 2.07 3.92
C ILE A 286 -17.23 1.73 4.26
N GLY A 287 -16.90 1.88 5.54
CA GLY A 287 -15.54 1.81 6.05
C GLY A 287 -15.34 0.78 7.16
N GLY A 288 -14.09 0.34 7.34
CA GLY A 288 -13.70 -0.45 8.51
C GLY A 288 -12.21 -0.35 8.83
N GLY A 289 -11.88 -0.26 10.12
CA GLY A 289 -10.50 -0.10 10.59
C GLY A 289 -9.81 1.11 9.95
N VAL A 290 -8.59 0.92 9.41
CA VAL A 290 -7.86 2.02 8.74
C VAL A 290 -8.46 2.45 7.40
N GLY A 291 -9.49 1.77 6.89
CA GLY A 291 -10.30 2.29 5.79
C GLY A 291 -11.01 3.61 6.11
N MET A 292 -10.99 4.02 7.39
CA MET A 292 -11.32 5.38 7.81
C MET A 292 -10.51 6.45 7.06
N ALA A 293 -9.24 6.19 6.72
CA ALA A 293 -8.34 7.21 6.17
C ALA A 293 -8.88 7.87 4.88
N PRO A 294 -9.03 7.14 3.76
CA PRO A 294 -9.45 7.77 2.52
C PRO A 294 -10.91 8.24 2.58
N LEU A 295 -11.77 7.56 3.35
CA LEU A 295 -13.18 7.95 3.50
C LEU A 295 -13.33 9.25 4.29
N ARG A 296 -12.56 9.45 5.37
CA ARG A 296 -12.50 10.72 6.11
C ARG A 296 -12.08 11.86 5.20
N ALA A 297 -11.04 11.67 4.39
CA ALA A 297 -10.56 12.68 3.45
C ALA A 297 -11.65 13.08 2.44
N ILE A 298 -12.34 12.10 1.83
CA ILE A 298 -13.44 12.35 0.88
C ILE A 298 -14.61 13.07 1.57
N ILE A 299 -15.04 12.60 2.74
CA ILE A 299 -16.16 13.20 3.49
C ILE A 299 -15.85 14.65 3.84
N SER A 300 -14.66 14.91 4.38
CA SER A 300 -14.24 16.26 4.75
C SER A 300 -14.20 17.20 3.53
N ASP A 301 -13.64 16.74 2.42
CA ASP A 301 -13.59 17.53 1.18
C ASP A 301 -14.99 17.87 0.67
N GLN A 302 -15.86 16.86 0.53
CA GLN A 302 -17.20 17.05 -0.01
C GLN A 302 -18.07 17.98 0.84
N LEU A 303 -18.04 17.82 2.17
CA LEU A 303 -18.88 18.61 3.07
C LEU A 303 -18.31 20.01 3.32
N ARG A 304 -16.98 20.13 3.53
CA ARG A 304 -16.36 21.36 4.05
C ARG A 304 -15.67 22.19 2.97
N ARG A 305 -15.04 21.55 1.97
CA ARG A 305 -14.35 22.27 0.89
C ARG A 305 -15.28 22.55 -0.29
N GLN A 306 -15.99 21.54 -0.76
CA GLN A 306 -16.91 21.66 -1.91
C GLN A 306 -18.29 22.17 -1.51
N GLY A 307 -18.71 21.92 -0.25
CA GLY A 307 -20.05 22.31 0.22
C GLY A 307 -21.17 21.59 -0.52
N THR A 308 -21.00 20.29 -0.80
CA THR A 308 -21.94 19.52 -1.60
C THR A 308 -23.34 19.47 -0.98
N ALA A 309 -24.37 19.51 -1.82
CA ALA A 309 -25.76 19.29 -1.42
C ALA A 309 -26.20 17.82 -1.58
N ARG A 310 -25.31 16.95 -2.07
CA ARG A 310 -25.57 15.52 -2.24
C ARG A 310 -25.94 14.90 -0.90
N LYS A 311 -26.88 13.97 -0.90
CA LYS A 311 -27.13 13.15 0.28
C LYS A 311 -25.94 12.23 0.52
N MET A 312 -25.43 12.18 1.74
CA MET A 312 -24.25 11.43 2.13
C MET A 312 -24.52 10.60 3.39
N SER A 313 -24.11 9.33 3.38
CA SER A 313 -24.12 8.50 4.58
C SER A 313 -22.81 7.74 4.77
N PHE A 314 -22.27 7.73 5.99
CA PHE A 314 -21.05 7.00 6.33
C PHE A 314 -21.33 5.86 7.32
N TRP A 315 -20.98 4.65 6.93
CA TRP A 315 -21.21 3.43 7.69
C TRP A 315 -19.86 2.83 8.10
N TYR A 316 -19.53 2.85 9.39
CA TYR A 316 -18.21 2.45 9.88
C TYR A 316 -18.27 1.23 10.80
N GLY A 317 -17.58 0.16 10.41
CA GLY A 317 -17.44 -1.06 11.20
C GLY A 317 -16.19 -1.03 12.08
N ALA A 318 -16.37 -1.26 13.38
CA ALA A 318 -15.29 -1.51 14.32
C ALA A 318 -15.59 -2.78 15.14
N ARG A 319 -14.57 -3.31 15.84
CA ARG A 319 -14.77 -4.50 16.66
C ARG A 319 -15.44 -4.15 17.98
N SER A 320 -14.84 -3.21 18.72
CA SER A 320 -15.30 -2.75 20.05
C SER A 320 -15.16 -1.23 20.18
N THR A 321 -15.63 -0.64 21.28
CA THR A 321 -15.58 0.82 21.47
C THR A 321 -14.16 1.39 21.45
N VAL A 322 -13.17 0.64 21.97
CA VAL A 322 -11.76 1.04 21.95
C VAL A 322 -11.16 1.09 20.54
N ASP A 323 -11.85 0.52 19.55
CA ASP A 323 -11.47 0.55 18.14
C ASP A 323 -12.16 1.69 17.37
N LEU A 324 -13.03 2.47 18.02
CA LEU A 324 -13.67 3.67 17.46
C LEU A 324 -12.81 4.91 17.74
N PHE A 325 -12.64 5.73 16.72
CA PHE A 325 -11.91 7.00 16.78
C PHE A 325 -12.52 7.98 15.78
N TYR A 326 -12.22 9.28 15.95
CA TYR A 326 -12.87 10.40 15.24
C TYR A 326 -14.40 10.50 15.42
N VAL A 327 -14.95 9.86 16.46
CA VAL A 327 -16.39 9.93 16.79
C VAL A 327 -16.85 11.39 16.89
N ASP A 328 -16.18 12.19 17.72
CA ASP A 328 -16.48 13.62 17.91
C ASP A 328 -16.32 14.46 16.63
N GLU A 329 -15.54 14.00 15.65
CA GLU A 329 -15.41 14.69 14.36
C GLU A 329 -16.64 14.42 13.49
N PHE A 330 -17.04 13.16 13.35
CA PHE A 330 -18.20 12.80 12.53
C PHE A 330 -19.52 13.21 13.16
N ASP A 331 -19.64 13.22 14.49
CA ASP A 331 -20.80 13.77 15.20
C ASP A 331 -20.97 15.27 14.87
N ARG A 332 -19.89 16.05 14.97
CA ARG A 332 -19.93 17.48 14.59
C ARG A 332 -20.24 17.69 13.11
N LEU A 333 -19.75 16.82 12.22
CA LEU A 333 -20.08 16.89 10.80
C LEU A 333 -21.56 16.59 10.55
N ALA A 334 -22.13 15.59 11.23
CA ALA A 334 -23.55 15.27 11.11
C ALA A 334 -24.45 16.38 11.69
N ASP A 335 -24.04 16.99 12.80
CA ASP A 335 -24.76 18.13 13.40
C ASP A 335 -24.71 19.40 12.53
N ALA A 336 -23.62 19.59 11.78
CA ALA A 336 -23.41 20.78 10.95
C ALA A 336 -24.00 20.68 9.53
N HIS A 337 -24.32 19.47 9.06
CA HIS A 337 -24.72 19.21 7.67
C HIS A 337 -25.97 18.32 7.61
N ASP A 338 -27.14 18.92 7.33
CA ASP A 338 -28.43 18.21 7.23
C ASP A 338 -28.44 17.08 6.17
N ASN A 339 -27.54 17.15 5.19
CA ASN A 339 -27.39 16.16 4.13
C ASN A 339 -26.40 15.03 4.46
N PHE A 340 -25.79 15.02 5.66
CA PHE A 340 -24.84 14.00 6.10
C PHE A 340 -25.32 13.26 7.35
N THR A 341 -25.18 11.95 7.32
CA THR A 341 -25.37 11.09 8.50
C THR A 341 -24.24 10.11 8.61
N TRP A 342 -23.94 9.63 9.81
CA TRP A 342 -23.01 8.54 9.99
C TRP A 342 -23.51 7.54 11.02
N THR A 343 -23.06 6.30 10.93
CA THR A 343 -23.44 5.21 11.83
C THR A 343 -22.26 4.28 12.03
N ALA A 344 -21.88 4.10 13.29
CA ALA A 344 -20.91 3.10 13.70
C ALA A 344 -21.61 1.79 14.07
N ALA A 345 -21.00 0.65 13.72
CA ALA A 345 -21.44 -0.66 14.15
C ALA A 345 -20.29 -1.44 14.81
N LEU A 346 -20.59 -2.10 15.93
CA LEU A 346 -19.64 -2.94 16.66
C LEU A 346 -19.92 -4.42 16.40
N SER A 347 -18.93 -5.15 15.88
CA SER A 347 -19.08 -6.59 15.63
C SER A 347 -18.99 -7.44 16.90
N ASP A 348 -18.26 -6.96 17.92
CA ASP A 348 -17.99 -7.67 19.17
C ASP A 348 -17.84 -6.66 20.33
N PRO A 349 -18.94 -5.98 20.71
CA PRO A 349 -18.91 -5.00 21.81
C PRO A 349 -18.54 -5.70 23.12
N SER A 350 -17.62 -5.12 23.88
CA SER A 350 -17.22 -5.69 25.16
C SER A 350 -18.36 -5.58 26.17
N PRO A 351 -18.55 -6.54 27.10
CA PRO A 351 -19.62 -6.49 28.10
C PRO A 351 -19.65 -5.22 28.97
N GLY A 352 -18.54 -4.47 29.05
CA GLY A 352 -18.42 -3.20 29.78
C GLY A 352 -18.59 -1.93 28.94
N ASP A 353 -18.78 -2.05 27.62
CA ASP A 353 -18.76 -0.91 26.69
C ASP A 353 -20.02 -0.03 26.76
N ASN A 354 -21.09 -0.50 27.42
CA ASN A 354 -22.42 0.14 27.47
C ASN A 354 -22.90 0.66 26.10
N TRP A 355 -22.54 -0.05 25.03
CA TRP A 355 -22.82 0.35 23.66
C TRP A 355 -24.32 0.27 23.36
N GLN A 356 -24.90 1.39 22.93
CA GLN A 356 -26.32 1.51 22.57
C GLN A 356 -26.55 1.65 21.05
N GLY A 357 -25.47 1.66 20.26
CA GLY A 357 -25.52 1.78 18.81
C GLY A 357 -25.75 0.45 18.09
N GLU A 358 -25.47 0.41 16.80
CA GLU A 358 -25.65 -0.80 15.99
C GLU A 358 -24.65 -1.89 16.36
N THR A 359 -25.10 -3.14 16.29
CA THR A 359 -24.26 -4.32 16.50
C THR A 359 -24.31 -5.25 15.29
N GLY A 360 -23.22 -5.98 15.08
CA GLY A 360 -23.02 -6.87 13.92
C GLY A 360 -22.04 -6.30 12.91
N PHE A 361 -21.93 -6.98 11.76
CA PHE A 361 -21.04 -6.54 10.68
C PHE A 361 -21.66 -5.37 9.91
N ILE A 362 -20.81 -4.43 9.47
CA ILE A 362 -21.30 -3.17 8.90
C ILE A 362 -22.14 -3.36 7.62
N HIS A 363 -21.84 -4.37 6.80
CA HIS A 363 -22.62 -4.70 5.61
C HIS A 363 -24.07 -5.12 5.95
N ASP A 364 -24.25 -5.95 6.97
CA ASP A 364 -25.59 -6.35 7.44
C ASP A 364 -26.35 -5.16 8.03
N VAL A 365 -25.65 -4.29 8.75
CA VAL A 365 -26.24 -3.10 9.38
C VAL A 365 -26.73 -2.13 8.31
N VAL A 366 -25.89 -1.75 7.34
CA VAL A 366 -26.29 -0.82 6.27
C VAL A 366 -27.41 -1.40 5.40
N LEU A 367 -27.39 -2.72 5.15
CA LEU A 367 -28.47 -3.42 4.46
C LEU A 367 -29.80 -3.27 5.22
N ARG A 368 -29.82 -3.70 6.48
CA ARG A 368 -31.03 -3.74 7.31
C ARG A 368 -31.58 -2.35 7.64
N ARG A 369 -30.69 -1.37 7.90
CA ARG A 369 -31.08 -0.03 8.34
C ARG A 369 -31.41 0.91 7.19
N TYR A 370 -30.88 0.66 6.00
CA TYR A 370 -30.95 1.64 4.92
C TYR A 370 -31.26 1.01 3.56
N LEU A 371 -30.37 0.17 3.03
CA LEU A 371 -30.42 -0.26 1.63
C LEU A 371 -31.61 -1.14 1.30
N ALA A 372 -32.07 -2.00 2.22
CA ALA A 372 -33.21 -2.89 1.99
C ALA A 372 -34.53 -2.13 1.75
N SER A 373 -34.64 -0.91 2.29
CA SER A 373 -35.80 -0.02 2.10
C SER A 373 -35.55 1.10 1.10
N HIS A 374 -34.35 1.18 0.54
CA HIS A 374 -33.97 2.28 -0.36
C HIS A 374 -34.70 2.12 -1.70
N PRO A 375 -35.32 3.18 -2.27
CA PRO A 375 -36.12 3.06 -3.48
C PRO A 375 -35.28 2.75 -4.73
N ALA A 376 -34.01 3.16 -4.77
CA ALA A 376 -33.12 2.98 -5.92
C ALA A 376 -31.64 2.82 -5.50
N PRO A 377 -31.25 1.73 -4.81
CA PRO A 377 -29.87 1.53 -4.36
C PRO A 377 -28.87 1.50 -5.53
N HIS A 378 -29.26 0.94 -6.68
CA HIS A 378 -28.46 0.93 -7.92
C HIS A 378 -28.15 2.32 -8.49
N ALA A 379 -28.87 3.38 -8.07
CA ALA A 379 -28.64 4.74 -8.53
C ALA A 379 -27.61 5.52 -7.69
N CYS A 380 -27.23 4.99 -6.54
CA CYS A 380 -26.25 5.58 -5.62
C CYS A 380 -24.80 5.30 -6.06
N GLU A 381 -23.87 6.04 -5.48
CA GLU A 381 -22.43 5.77 -5.58
C GLU A 381 -21.90 5.23 -4.26
N TYR A 382 -21.08 4.19 -4.34
CA TYR A 382 -20.55 3.49 -3.18
C TYR A 382 -19.05 3.69 -3.09
N TYR A 383 -18.57 4.14 -1.94
CA TYR A 383 -17.16 4.40 -1.66
C TYR A 383 -16.71 3.49 -0.52
N LEU A 384 -15.86 2.50 -0.86
CA LEU A 384 -15.58 1.37 0.02
C LEU A 384 -14.09 1.31 0.39
N CYS A 385 -13.79 1.19 1.67
CA CYS A 385 -12.41 0.93 2.10
C CYS A 385 -12.36 0.20 3.45
N GLY A 386 -11.62 -0.90 3.52
CA GLY A 386 -11.46 -1.63 4.78
C GLY A 386 -10.90 -3.03 4.61
N PRO A 387 -11.06 -3.91 5.62
CA PRO A 387 -10.46 -5.24 5.61
C PRO A 387 -11.03 -6.13 4.49
N PRO A 388 -10.24 -7.08 3.93
CA PRO A 388 -10.66 -7.91 2.79
C PRO A 388 -11.99 -8.64 3.01
N MET A 389 -12.23 -9.14 4.22
CA MET A 389 -13.48 -9.81 4.57
C MET A 389 -14.70 -8.87 4.53
N MET A 390 -14.52 -7.62 4.96
CA MET A 390 -15.57 -6.59 4.86
C MET A 390 -15.81 -6.22 3.41
N MET A 391 -14.74 -5.95 2.66
CA MET A 391 -14.82 -5.58 1.23
C MET A 391 -15.58 -6.64 0.45
N ARG A 392 -15.23 -7.93 0.62
CA ARG A 392 -15.93 -9.03 -0.05
C ARG A 392 -17.41 -9.10 0.32
N ALA A 393 -17.75 -8.97 1.61
CA ALA A 393 -19.14 -9.03 2.06
C ALA A 393 -19.99 -7.87 1.52
N VAL A 394 -19.43 -6.65 1.50
CA VAL A 394 -20.10 -5.48 0.94
C VAL A 394 -20.26 -5.61 -0.58
N LEU A 395 -19.22 -6.05 -1.30
CA LEU A 395 -19.31 -6.25 -2.75
C LEU A 395 -20.38 -7.29 -3.12
N THR A 396 -20.45 -8.42 -2.41
CA THR A 396 -21.51 -9.42 -2.61
C THR A 396 -22.90 -8.83 -2.32
N MET A 397 -23.05 -8.10 -1.21
CA MET A 397 -24.31 -7.43 -0.88
C MET A 397 -24.75 -6.43 -1.96
N LEU A 398 -23.83 -5.66 -2.53
CA LEU A 398 -24.14 -4.68 -3.58
C LEU A 398 -24.49 -5.35 -4.91
N ASP A 399 -23.83 -6.46 -5.26
CA ASP A 399 -24.17 -7.29 -6.42
C ASP A 399 -25.59 -7.87 -6.29
N ASP A 400 -25.94 -8.41 -5.11
CA ASP A 400 -27.29 -8.91 -4.80
C ASP A 400 -28.37 -7.80 -4.90
N LEU A 401 -28.00 -6.54 -4.64
CA LEU A 401 -28.86 -5.37 -4.80
C LEU A 401 -28.91 -4.83 -6.24
N GLY A 402 -28.16 -5.42 -7.17
CA GLY A 402 -28.11 -5.02 -8.58
C GLY A 402 -27.34 -3.73 -8.83
N VAL A 403 -26.36 -3.39 -7.98
CA VAL A 403 -25.49 -2.23 -8.17
C VAL A 403 -24.43 -2.54 -9.21
N GLU A 404 -24.35 -1.74 -10.26
CA GLU A 404 -23.35 -1.90 -11.31
C GLU A 404 -21.92 -1.62 -10.80
N PRO A 405 -20.89 -2.37 -11.23
CA PRO A 405 -19.50 -2.17 -10.81
C PRO A 405 -19.00 -0.74 -11.02
N GLU A 406 -19.48 -0.03 -12.04
CA GLU A 406 -19.15 1.37 -12.35
C GLU A 406 -19.65 2.37 -11.30
N ARG A 407 -20.50 1.93 -10.37
CA ARG A 407 -20.99 2.71 -9.23
C ARG A 407 -20.23 2.43 -7.94
N ILE A 408 -19.29 1.50 -7.97
CA ILE A 408 -18.54 1.04 -6.80
C ILE A 408 -17.09 1.46 -6.94
N PHE A 409 -16.69 2.41 -6.09
CA PHE A 409 -15.32 2.89 -5.99
C PHE A 409 -14.70 2.31 -4.73
N ASN A 410 -13.52 1.72 -4.86
CA ASN A 410 -12.81 1.16 -3.71
C ASN A 410 -11.33 1.49 -3.71
N ASP A 411 -10.77 1.52 -2.50
CA ASP A 411 -9.34 1.53 -2.24
C ASP A 411 -8.99 0.19 -1.57
N ASP A 412 -8.40 -0.72 -2.35
CA ASP A 412 -7.97 -2.04 -1.88
C ASP A 412 -6.49 -2.00 -1.49
N PHE A 413 -6.22 -2.22 -0.20
CA PHE A 413 -4.88 -2.25 0.36
C PHE A 413 -4.04 -3.47 -0.07
N GLY A 414 -4.64 -4.44 -0.77
CA GLY A 414 -3.93 -5.58 -1.37
C GLY A 414 -3.27 -6.51 -0.36
N VAL A 415 -3.92 -6.69 0.81
CA VAL A 415 -3.43 -7.49 1.96
C VAL A 415 -4.24 -8.77 2.15
#